data_AF-A0A937V0G7-F1
#
_entry.id   AF-A0A937V0G7-F1
#
_cell.length_a   1.000
_cell.length_b   1.000
_cell.length_c   1.000
_cell.angle_alpha   90.00
_cell.angle_beta   90.00
_cell.angle_gamma   90.00
#
_symmetry.space_group_name_H-M   'P 1'
#
loop_
_entity.id
_entity.type
_entity.pdbx_description
1 polymer ?
#
loop_
_entity_poly.entity_id
_entity_poly.type
_entity_poly.pdbx_seq_one_letter_code
_entity_poly.pdbx_strand_id
1 'polypeptide(L)'
;MPRPRTQISPHLDYADLTQRYVQCQDAGEKNRWLVIRLLSHPKTPMSIEQTAEICGLSCSGVRKIARRYNAEGAVGLVNRQRLNPGGNRLALSDEQQRLLRQRLYQVRMNTHN
;
A
#
# COMPACT_ATOMS: atom_id res chain seq x y z
N MET A 1 28.39 8.06 5.10
CA MET A 1 28.26 8.57 3.71
C MET A 1 26.79 8.88 3.45
N PRO A 2 26.43 10.10 3.00
CA PRO A 2 25.06 10.40 2.60
C PRO A 2 24.67 9.48 1.43
N ARG A 3 23.53 8.78 1.54
CA ARG A 3 23.04 7.92 0.46
C ARG A 3 22.54 8.82 -0.68
N PRO A 4 22.85 8.49 -1.94
CA PRO A 4 22.34 9.26 -3.08
C PRO A 4 20.82 9.31 -3.04
N ARG A 5 20.27 10.49 -3.32
CA ARG A 5 18.82 10.71 -3.38
C ARG A 5 18.22 9.78 -4.42
N THR A 6 17.13 9.10 -4.05
CA THR A 6 16.37 8.29 -5.00
C THR A 6 15.70 9.24 -5.99
N GLN A 7 16.11 9.18 -7.26
CA GLN A 7 15.47 9.94 -8.32
C GLN A 7 14.14 9.29 -8.70
N ILE A 8 13.11 10.12 -8.85
CA ILE A 8 11.80 9.68 -9.30
C ILE A 8 11.68 9.91 -10.81
N SER A 9 11.24 8.88 -11.54
CA SER A 9 11.02 8.98 -12.98
C SER A 9 9.87 9.96 -13.28
N PRO A 10 10.00 10.85 -14.28
CA PRO A 10 9.02 11.88 -14.58
C PRO A 10 7.82 11.32 -15.37
N HIS A 11 7.19 10.25 -14.88
CA HIS A 11 5.99 9.65 -15.49
C HIS A 11 4.77 10.57 -15.42
N LEU A 12 4.76 11.47 -14.43
CA LEU A 12 3.77 12.52 -14.22
C LEU A 12 4.50 13.75 -13.71
N ASP A 13 3.98 14.93 -14.04
CA ASP A 13 4.47 16.15 -13.44
C ASP A 13 3.98 16.29 -11.99
N TYR A 14 4.51 17.30 -11.29
CA TYR A 14 4.15 17.52 -9.89
C TYR A 14 2.68 17.94 -9.69
N ALA A 15 2.06 18.60 -10.68
CA ALA A 15 0.67 19.03 -10.62
C ALA A 15 -0.26 17.82 -10.72
N ASP A 16 0.00 16.91 -11.66
CA ASP A 16 -0.71 15.64 -11.84
C ASP A 16 -0.59 14.75 -10.60
N LEU A 17 0.61 14.65 -10.02
CA LEU A 17 0.81 13.93 -8.75
C LEU A 17 -0.02 14.52 -7.61
N THR A 18 -0.11 15.85 -7.55
CA THR A 18 -0.92 16.56 -6.55
C THR A 18 -2.41 16.31 -6.78
N GLN A 19 -2.88 16.40 -8.02
CA GLN A 19 -4.27 16.14 -8.37
C GLN A 19 -4.68 14.71 -8.00
N ARG A 20 -3.87 13.70 -8.35
CA ARG A 20 -4.15 12.30 -8.01
C ARG A 20 -4.17 12.06 -6.51
N TYR A 21 -3.25 12.67 -5.76
CA TYR A 21 -3.27 12.62 -4.29
C TYR A 21 -4.57 13.20 -3.69
N VAL A 22 -5.04 14.34 -4.20
CA VAL A 22 -6.27 15.00 -3.72
C VAL A 22 -7.51 14.19 -4.06
N GLN A 23 -7.60 13.65 -5.28
CA GLN A 23 -8.75 12.90 -5.77
C GLN A 23 -8.82 11.46 -5.23
N CYS A 24 -7.72 10.91 -4.73
CA CYS A 24 -7.66 9.54 -4.24
C CYS A 24 -8.47 9.35 -2.94
N GLN A 25 -9.46 8.46 -2.99
CA GLN A 25 -10.30 8.08 -1.85
C GLN A 25 -9.77 6.88 -1.06
N ASP A 26 -8.99 6.00 -1.69
CA ASP A 26 -8.39 4.83 -1.03
C ASP A 26 -7.20 5.28 -0.17
N ALA A 27 -7.28 5.08 1.15
CA ALA A 27 -6.27 5.57 2.08
C ALA A 27 -4.86 4.97 1.81
N GLY A 28 -4.80 3.69 1.42
CA GLY A 28 -3.54 3.01 1.13
C GLY A 28 -2.90 3.52 -0.16
N GLU A 29 -3.69 3.75 -1.20
CA GLU A 29 -3.26 4.39 -2.43
C GLU A 29 -2.87 5.86 -2.23
N LYS A 30 -3.64 6.61 -1.43
CA LYS A 30 -3.36 8.01 -1.11
C LYS A 30 -1.99 8.19 -0.46
N ASN A 31 -1.62 7.29 0.46
CA ASN A 31 -0.30 7.32 1.10
C ASN A 31 0.82 7.06 0.08
N ARG A 32 0.60 6.16 -0.90
CA ARG A 32 1.56 5.93 -2.00
C ARG A 32 1.71 7.15 -2.92
N TRP A 33 0.61 7.84 -3.25
CA TRP A 33 0.65 9.11 -3.99
C TRP A 33 1.41 10.19 -3.22
N LEU A 34 1.18 10.30 -1.91
CA LEU A 34 1.89 11.26 -1.06
C LEU A 34 3.40 11.03 -1.08
N VAL A 35 3.85 9.78 -0.95
CA VAL A 35 5.27 9.42 -1.03
C VAL A 35 5.92 9.92 -2.32
N ILE A 36 5.31 9.64 -3.48
CA ILE A 36 5.88 10.06 -4.77
C ILE A 36 5.86 11.58 -4.92
N ARG A 37 4.80 12.25 -4.45
CA ARG A 37 4.71 13.71 -4.45
C ARG A 37 5.81 14.37 -3.62
N LEU A 38 6.09 13.89 -2.40
CA LEU A 38 7.13 14.45 -1.53
C LEU A 38 8.55 14.28 -2.10
N LEU A 39 8.81 13.11 -2.70
CA LEU A 39 10.10 12.83 -3.33
C LEU A 39 10.31 13.61 -4.64
N SER A 40 9.23 13.92 -5.35
CA SER A 40 9.26 14.59 -6.66
C SER A 40 9.06 16.11 -6.58
N HIS A 41 9.06 16.69 -5.38
CA HIS A 41 8.81 18.12 -5.22
C HIS A 41 9.90 18.94 -5.93
N PRO A 42 9.54 19.87 -6.84
CA PRO A 42 10.52 20.51 -7.75
C PRO A 42 11.53 21.40 -7.03
N LYS A 43 11.12 22.10 -5.96
CA LYS A 43 11.99 23.00 -5.18
C LYS A 43 12.65 22.33 -3.98
N THR A 44 11.91 21.50 -3.27
CA THR A 44 12.31 20.93 -1.98
C THR A 44 12.02 19.42 -1.95
N PRO A 45 12.70 18.60 -2.77
CA PRO A 45 12.50 17.16 -2.78
C PRO A 45 12.96 16.58 -1.44
N MET A 46 12.09 15.83 -0.78
CA MET A 46 12.41 15.24 0.52
C MET A 46 13.34 14.02 0.37
N SER A 47 14.07 13.69 1.45
CA SER A 47 14.80 12.43 1.50
C SER A 47 13.85 11.26 1.76
N ILE A 48 14.36 10.03 1.59
CA ILE A 48 13.61 8.81 1.92
C ILE A 48 13.26 8.77 3.41
N GLU A 49 14.18 9.21 4.26
CA GLU A 49 14.04 9.24 5.72
C GLU A 49 12.97 10.25 6.14
N GLN A 50 13.01 11.48 5.62
CA GLN A 50 12.00 12.50 5.89
C GLN A 50 10.61 12.06 5.42
N THR A 51 10.55 11.46 4.23
CA THR A 51 9.28 10.95 3.68
C THR A 51 8.74 9.79 4.51
N ALA A 52 9.62 8.90 5.00
CA ALA A 52 9.24 7.79 5.85
C ALA A 52 8.63 8.28 7.18
N GLU A 53 9.25 9.28 7.80
CA GLU A 53 8.76 9.93 9.03
C GLU A 53 7.38 10.56 8.83
N ILE A 54 7.21 11.39 7.78
CA ILE A 54 5.94 12.06 7.48
C ILE A 54 4.82 11.07 7.16
N CYS A 55 5.13 10.01 6.41
CA CYS A 55 4.13 9.04 5.96
C CYS A 55 3.86 7.89 6.96
N GLY A 56 4.58 7.85 8.09
CA GLY A 56 4.50 6.74 9.06
C GLY A 56 4.92 5.40 8.47
N LEU A 57 5.91 5.40 7.58
CA LEU A 57 6.41 4.21 6.87
C LEU A 57 7.85 3.90 7.27
N SER A 58 8.32 2.70 6.92
CA SER A 58 9.75 2.39 6.96
C SER A 58 10.45 2.92 5.69
N CYS A 59 11.73 3.24 5.82
CA CYS A 59 12.57 3.62 4.67
C CYS A 59 12.58 2.55 3.56
N SER A 60 12.47 1.26 3.90
CA SER A 60 12.35 0.18 2.91
C SER A 60 11.01 0.20 2.18
N GLY A 61 9.92 0.52 2.88
CA GLY A 61 8.60 0.72 2.29
C GLY A 61 8.58 1.87 1.29
N VAL A 62 9.16 3.02 1.65
CA VAL A 62 9.29 4.19 0.75
C VAL A 62 10.09 3.82 -0.50
N ARG A 63 11.24 3.14 -0.36
CA ARG A 63 12.04 2.68 -1.52
C ARG A 63 11.26 1.71 -2.41
N LYS A 64 10.45 0.82 -1.83
CA LYS A 64 9.62 -0.11 -2.60
C LYS A 64 8.57 0.63 -3.44
N ILE A 65 7.92 1.64 -2.86
CA ILE A 65 6.96 2.49 -3.57
C ILE A 65 7.66 3.25 -4.70
N ALA A 66 8.78 3.92 -4.42
CA ALA A 66 9.55 4.67 -5.42
C ALA A 66 10.02 3.78 -6.58
N ARG A 67 10.60 2.60 -6.28
CA ARG A 67 11.01 1.63 -7.31
C ARG A 67 9.85 1.18 -8.18
N ARG A 68 8.71 0.89 -7.57
CA ARG A 68 7.51 0.45 -8.29
C ARG A 68 6.97 1.54 -9.20
N TYR A 69 6.89 2.78 -8.70
CA TYR A 69 6.50 3.92 -9.53
C TYR A 69 7.49 4.18 -10.68
N ASN A 70 8.80 4.11 -10.42
CA ASN A 70 9.79 4.30 -11.47
C ASN A 70 9.67 3.24 -12.58
N ALA A 71 9.29 2.01 -12.24
CA ALA A 71 9.10 0.93 -13.21
C ALA A 71 7.73 0.98 -13.93
N GLU A 72 6.65 1.31 -13.22
CA GLU A 72 5.26 1.11 -13.69
C GLU A 72 4.45 2.42 -13.82
N GLY A 73 5.03 3.56 -13.45
CA GLY A 73 4.34 4.85 -13.39
C GLY A 73 3.13 4.84 -12.46
N ALA A 74 2.10 5.60 -12.84
CA ALA A 74 0.86 5.75 -12.10
C ALA A 74 0.16 4.42 -11.79
N VAL A 75 0.21 3.46 -12.72
CA VAL A 75 -0.42 2.13 -12.59
C VAL A 75 0.19 1.35 -11.41
N GLY A 76 1.45 1.62 -11.07
CA GLY A 76 2.13 1.01 -9.94
C GLY A 76 1.64 1.49 -8.56
N LEU A 77 0.89 2.59 -8.48
CA LEU A 77 0.38 3.11 -7.21
C LEU A 77 -1.05 2.68 -6.92
N VAL A 78 -1.80 2.28 -7.95
CA VAL A 78 -3.20 1.84 -7.84
C VAL A 78 -3.32 0.63 -6.93
N ASN A 79 -4.37 0.59 -6.10
CA ASN A 79 -4.70 -0.58 -5.31
C ASN A 79 -5.11 -1.77 -6.21
N ARG A 80 -4.16 -2.65 -6.52
CA ARG A 80 -4.40 -3.85 -7.35
C ARG A 80 -5.40 -4.84 -6.74
N GLN A 81 -5.68 -4.80 -5.44
CA GLN A 81 -6.70 -5.66 -4.82
C GLN A 81 -8.12 -5.27 -5.25
N ARG A 82 -8.35 -4.03 -5.72
CA ARG A 82 -9.62 -3.64 -6.33
C ARG A 82 -9.77 -4.16 -7.76
N LEU A 83 -8.65 -4.28 -8.47
CA LEU A 83 -8.62 -4.79 -9.85
C LEU A 83 -8.70 -6.32 -9.88
N ASN A 84 -8.05 -6.97 -8.90
CA ASN A 84 -8.12 -8.40 -8.65
C ASN A 84 -8.55 -8.60 -7.20
N PRO A 85 -9.85 -8.45 -6.88
CA PRO A 85 -10.35 -8.96 -5.60
C PRO A 85 -9.96 -10.43 -5.56
N GLY A 86 -9.29 -10.86 -4.50
CA GLY A 86 -8.93 -12.27 -4.33
C GLY A 86 -10.12 -13.13 -4.71
N GLY A 87 -9.89 -14.15 -5.56
CA GLY A 87 -10.96 -14.85 -6.26
C GLY A 87 -12.11 -15.19 -5.32
N ASN A 88 -13.35 -15.10 -5.83
CA ASN A 88 -14.61 -15.32 -5.11
C ASN A 88 -14.73 -16.74 -4.47
N ARG A 89 -13.67 -17.53 -4.54
CA ARG A 89 -13.52 -18.84 -3.95
C ARG A 89 -13.22 -18.67 -2.47
N LEU A 90 -14.18 -19.06 -1.66
CA LEU A 90 -14.02 -19.14 -0.22
C LEU A 90 -12.76 -19.96 0.11
N ALA A 91 -11.97 -19.49 1.08
CA ALA A 91 -10.76 -20.17 1.55
C ALA A 91 -11.06 -21.55 2.15
N LEU A 92 -12.31 -21.80 2.54
CA LEU A 92 -12.81 -23.06 3.07
C LEU A 92 -13.95 -23.57 2.19
N SER A 93 -13.98 -24.88 1.94
CA SER A 93 -15.18 -25.54 1.43
C SER A 93 -16.32 -25.50 2.45
N ASP A 94 -17.56 -25.71 2.02
CA ASP A 94 -18.72 -25.79 2.92
C ASP A 94 -18.54 -26.86 4.01
N GLU A 95 -17.88 -27.97 3.65
CA GLU A 95 -17.54 -29.03 4.60
C GLU A 95 -16.54 -28.55 5.66
N GLN A 96 -15.47 -27.86 5.26
CA GLN A 96 -14.49 -27.30 6.18
C GLN A 96 -15.12 -26.22 7.09
N GLN A 97 -16.05 -25.42 6.57
CA GLN A 97 -16.78 -24.45 7.40
C GLN A 97 -17.71 -25.13 8.41
N ARG A 98 -18.36 -26.24 8.06
CA ARG A 98 -19.17 -27.03 9.00
C ARG A 98 -18.30 -27.64 10.10
N LEU A 99 -17.18 -28.24 9.74
CA LEU A 99 -16.24 -28.83 10.70
C LEU A 99 -15.67 -27.78 11.66
N LEU A 100 -15.30 -26.61 11.14
CA LEU A 100 -14.84 -25.49 11.96
C LEU A 100 -15.92 -25.05 12.97
N ARG A 101 -17.17 -24.88 12.52
CA ARG A 101 -18.29 -24.52 13.40
C ARG A 101 -18.53 -25.54 14.50
N GLN A 102 -18.46 -26.83 14.19
CA GLN A 102 -18.59 -27.90 15.19
C GLN A 102 -17.47 -27.86 16.23
N ARG A 103 -16.21 -27.65 15.80
CA ARG A 103 -15.07 -27.55 16.73
C ARG A 103 -15.17 -26.34 17.64
N LEU A 104 -15.57 -25.18 17.10
CA LEU A 104 -15.78 -23.98 17.90
C LEU A 104 -16.90 -24.16 18.95
N TYR A 105 -17.97 -24.87 18.61
CA TYR A 105 -19.05 -25.18 19.55
C TYR A 105 -18.59 -26.13 20.67
N GLN A 106 -17.84 -27.18 20.34
CA GLN A 106 -17.29 -28.13 21.32
C GLN A 106 -16.30 -27.46 22.29
N VAL A 107 -15.40 -26.61 21.78
CA VAL A 107 -14.47 -25.85 22.62
C VAL A 107 -15.23 -24.93 23.58
N ARG A 108 -16.26 -24.22 23.08
CA ARG A 108 -17.07 -23.33 23.92
C ARG A 108 -17.85 -24.08 25.01
N MET A 109 -18.32 -25.30 24.74
CA MET A 109 -19.00 -26.12 25.75
C MET A 109 -18.04 -26.72 26.79
N ASN A 110 -16.82 -27.07 26.38
CA ASN A 110 -15.82 -27.63 27.28
C ASN A 110 -15.16 -26.59 28.21
N THR A 111 -15.27 -25.30 27.93
CA THR A 111 -14.75 -24.21 28.77
C THR A 111 -15.74 -23.68 29.81
N HIS A 112 -16.96 -24.26 29.91
CA HIS A 112 -17.99 -23.89 30.90
C HIS A 112 -18.21 -24.99 31.96
N ASN A 113 -17.25 -25.90 32.12
CA ASN A 113 -17.18 -26.93 33.18
C ASN A 113 -15.85 -26.77 33.91
#